data_AF-A0A2S3ZFH5-F1
#
_entry.id   AF-A0A2S3ZFH5-F1
#
_cell.length_a   1.000
_cell.length_b   1.000
_cell.length_c   1.000
_cell.angle_alpha   90.00
_cell.angle_beta   90.00
_cell.angle_gamma   90.00
#
_symmetry.space_group_name_H-M   'P 1'
#
loop_
_entity.id
_entity.type
_entity.pdbx_description
1 polymer ?
#
loop_
_entity_poly.entity_id
_entity_poly.type
_entity_poly.pdbx_seq_one_letter_code
_entity_poly.pdbx_strand_id
1 'polypeptide(L)'
;MLYWPILALVEAGWDVWSVDWHADVDDAARQNMQGFVESALATAEGALPAPPKLVVAKSLGAYALPHFAQQDVRAVWLTPILTDPVVADALARVNPGRHLAIGGTADPSWRPDLIGTTSARLVEVEAANHSLVLKSKPWRDSAESQLAIIDQIVTHLLS
;
A
#
# COMPACT_ATOMS: atom_id res chain seq x y z
N MET A 1 -0.33 -2.00 10.66
CA MET A 1 -0.74 -0.89 9.78
C MET A 1 -2.05 -1.14 9.02
N LEU A 2 -2.46 -2.39 8.71
CA LEU A 2 -3.72 -2.61 7.96
C LEU A 2 -4.98 -2.74 8.84
N TYR A 3 -4.84 -3.01 10.13
CA TYR A 3 -5.98 -3.20 11.04
C TYR A 3 -6.95 -2.00 11.06
N TRP A 4 -6.45 -0.78 11.26
CA TRP A 4 -7.32 0.41 11.35
C TRP A 4 -8.02 0.77 10.03
N PRO A 5 -7.36 0.76 8.86
CA PRO A 5 -8.06 0.91 7.59
C PRO A 5 -9.15 -0.14 7.37
N ILE A 6 -8.88 -1.41 7.72
CA ILE A 6 -9.89 -2.49 7.64
C ILE A 6 -11.10 -2.14 8.51
N LEU A 7 -10.86 -1.80 9.78
CA LEU A 7 -11.95 -1.47 10.72
C LEU A 7 -12.77 -0.28 10.22
N ALA A 8 -12.12 0.81 9.80
CA ALA A 8 -12.79 2.01 9.32
C ALA A 8 -13.63 1.76 8.05
N LEU A 9 -13.13 0.93 7.13
CA LEU A 9 -13.89 0.56 5.93
C LEU A 9 -15.10 -0.31 6.27
N VAL A 10 -14.96 -1.28 7.18
CA VAL A 10 -16.08 -2.09 7.67
C VAL A 10 -17.13 -1.21 8.36
N GLU A 11 -16.72 -0.28 9.22
CA GLU A 11 -17.61 0.68 9.87
C GLU A 11 -18.32 1.60 8.87
N ALA A 12 -17.67 1.94 7.77
CA ALA A 12 -18.25 2.68 6.65
C ALA A 12 -19.15 1.82 5.73
N GLY A 13 -19.37 0.54 6.06
CA GLY A 13 -20.28 -0.36 5.34
C GLY A 13 -19.66 -1.07 4.13
N TRP A 14 -18.34 -1.05 4.00
CA TRP A 14 -17.66 -1.82 2.95
C TRP A 14 -17.54 -3.29 3.32
N ASP A 15 -17.71 -4.15 2.31
CA ASP A 15 -17.33 -5.55 2.40
C ASP A 15 -15.81 -5.67 2.17
N VAL A 16 -15.08 -6.02 3.23
CA VAL A 16 -13.61 -5.99 3.25
C VAL A 16 -13.05 -7.41 3.17
N TRP A 17 -12.28 -7.66 2.11
CA TRP A 17 -11.60 -8.92 1.88
C TRP A 17 -10.10 -8.75 2.13
N SER A 18 -9.55 -9.55 3.04
CA SER A 18 -8.12 -9.54 3.37
C SER A 18 -7.42 -10.74 2.78
N VAL A 19 -6.32 -10.50 2.06
CA VAL A 19 -5.42 -11.55 1.58
C VAL A 19 -4.24 -11.61 2.55
N ASP A 20 -4.18 -12.67 3.35
CA ASP A 20 -3.02 -12.97 4.19
C ASP A 20 -2.24 -14.15 3.60
N TRP A 21 -1.01 -13.89 3.22
CA TRP A 21 -0.12 -14.79 2.49
C TRP A 21 1.28 -14.78 3.11
N HIS A 22 1.42 -14.22 4.32
CA HIS A 22 2.74 -14.08 4.95
C HIS A 22 3.39 -15.43 5.23
N ALA A 23 2.60 -16.44 5.58
CA ALA A 23 3.06 -17.81 5.81
C ALA A 23 3.51 -18.53 4.52
N ASP A 24 3.07 -18.05 3.35
CA ASP A 24 3.31 -18.67 2.05
C ASP A 24 4.53 -18.09 1.32
N VAL A 25 5.18 -17.05 1.89
CA VAL A 25 6.39 -16.45 1.33
C VAL A 25 7.61 -17.33 1.63
N ASP A 26 7.89 -18.24 0.71
CA ASP A 26 9.10 -19.08 0.68
C ASP A 26 10.26 -18.44 -0.10
N ASP A 27 11.35 -19.18 -0.29
CA ASP A 27 12.53 -18.68 -1.01
C ASP A 27 12.27 -18.47 -2.51
N ALA A 28 11.38 -19.26 -3.13
CA ALA A 28 10.99 -19.06 -4.51
C ALA A 28 10.16 -17.78 -4.67
N ALA A 29 9.22 -17.52 -3.75
CA ALA A 29 8.46 -16.28 -3.68
C ALA A 29 9.38 -15.06 -3.50
N ARG A 30 10.44 -15.17 -2.68
CA ARG A 30 11.43 -14.10 -2.52
C ARG A 30 12.22 -13.80 -3.80
N GLN A 31 12.45 -14.81 -4.65
CA GLN A 31 13.14 -14.64 -5.93
C GLN A 31 12.24 -14.02 -7.01
N ASN A 32 10.92 -14.21 -6.91
CA ASN A 32 9.93 -13.63 -7.83
C ASN A 32 8.70 -13.12 -7.07
N MET A 33 8.89 -12.03 -6.30
CA MET A 33 7.83 -11.48 -5.46
C MET A 33 6.64 -10.98 -6.30
N GLN A 34 6.91 -10.41 -7.48
CA GLN A 34 5.85 -9.97 -8.39
C GLN A 34 4.96 -11.13 -8.80
N GLY A 35 5.53 -12.21 -9.36
CA GLY A 35 4.74 -13.36 -9.81
C GLY A 35 3.99 -14.06 -8.67
N PHE A 36 4.58 -14.09 -7.47
CA PHE A 36 3.90 -14.55 -6.26
C PHE A 36 2.65 -13.71 -5.98
N VAL A 37 2.78 -12.38 -5.93
CA VAL A 37 1.67 -11.48 -5.63
C VAL A 37 0.59 -11.50 -6.71
N GLU A 38 0.98 -11.57 -7.99
CA GLU A 38 0.04 -11.73 -9.10
C GLU A 38 -0.79 -13.01 -8.95
N SER A 39 -0.17 -14.13 -8.54
CA SER A 39 -0.86 -15.40 -8.34
C SER A 39 -1.81 -15.36 -7.12
N ALA A 40 -1.37 -14.75 -6.02
CA ALA A 40 -2.19 -14.57 -4.83
C ALA A 40 -3.39 -13.65 -5.11
N LEU A 41 -3.16 -12.57 -5.86
CA LEU A 41 -4.20 -11.63 -6.27
C LEU A 41 -5.22 -12.28 -7.20
N ALA A 42 -4.79 -13.03 -8.22
CA ALA A 42 -5.70 -13.74 -9.11
C ALA A 42 -6.60 -14.73 -8.35
N THR A 43 -6.04 -15.42 -7.35
CA THR A 43 -6.80 -16.31 -6.47
C THR A 43 -7.83 -15.55 -5.65
N ALA A 44 -7.44 -14.42 -5.04
CA ALA A 44 -8.33 -13.59 -4.26
C ALA A 44 -9.46 -12.99 -5.10
N GLU A 45 -9.14 -12.42 -6.28
CA GLU A 45 -10.13 -11.85 -7.20
C GLU A 45 -11.12 -12.90 -7.72
N GLY A 46 -10.66 -14.14 -7.94
CA GLY A 46 -11.54 -15.25 -8.32
C GLY A 46 -12.57 -15.62 -7.25
N ALA A 47 -12.33 -15.27 -5.98
CA ALA A 47 -13.27 -15.46 -4.88
C ALA A 47 -14.19 -14.25 -4.66
N LEU A 48 -13.87 -13.07 -5.21
CA LEU A 48 -14.67 -11.87 -5.02
C LEU A 48 -15.97 -11.94 -5.85
N PRO A 49 -17.10 -11.46 -5.32
CA PRO A 49 -18.34 -11.38 -6.08
C PRO A 49 -18.29 -10.34 -7.22
N ALA A 50 -17.37 -9.38 -7.14
CA ALA A 50 -17.12 -8.35 -8.14
C ALA A 50 -15.69 -7.78 -8.00
N PRO A 51 -15.12 -7.15 -9.05
CA PRO A 51 -13.82 -6.49 -8.95
C PRO A 51 -13.78 -5.43 -7.83
N PRO A 52 -12.65 -5.32 -7.10
CA PRO A 52 -12.56 -4.41 -5.96
C PRO A 52 -12.62 -2.95 -6.42
N LYS A 53 -13.27 -2.10 -5.63
CA LYS A 53 -13.30 -0.64 -5.84
C LYS A 53 -12.24 0.10 -5.03
N LEU A 54 -11.76 -0.53 -3.95
CA LEU A 54 -10.75 -0.01 -3.05
C LEU A 54 -9.65 -1.05 -2.86
N VAL A 55 -8.40 -0.59 -2.80
CA VAL A 55 -7.24 -1.45 -2.51
C VAL A 55 -6.38 -0.77 -1.44
N VAL A 56 -5.98 -1.52 -0.41
CA VAL A 56 -5.00 -1.08 0.58
C VAL A 56 -3.93 -2.15 0.70
N ALA A 57 -2.69 -1.79 0.40
CA ALA A 57 -1.58 -2.74 0.46
C ALA A 57 -0.39 -2.14 1.20
N LYS A 58 0.44 -3.01 1.79
CA LYS A 58 1.61 -2.60 2.58
C LYS A 58 2.84 -3.40 2.17
N SER A 59 3.99 -2.72 2.02
CA SER A 59 5.29 -3.36 1.77
C SER A 59 5.22 -4.30 0.56
N LEU A 60 5.40 -5.62 0.74
CA LEU A 60 5.29 -6.62 -0.32
C LEU A 60 3.92 -6.63 -1.02
N GLY A 61 2.84 -6.20 -0.37
CA GLY A 61 1.56 -6.02 -1.05
C GLY A 61 1.59 -4.97 -2.17
N ALA A 62 2.57 -4.06 -2.17
CA ALA A 62 2.74 -3.06 -3.21
C ALA A 62 3.13 -3.67 -4.56
N TYR A 63 3.58 -4.93 -4.62
CA TYR A 63 3.77 -5.63 -5.90
C TYR A 63 2.45 -5.89 -6.65
N ALA A 64 1.28 -5.61 -6.04
CA ALA A 64 0.00 -5.56 -6.74
C ALA A 64 -0.22 -4.26 -7.55
N LEU A 65 0.65 -3.25 -7.41
CA LEU A 65 0.56 -1.98 -8.14
C LEU A 65 0.40 -2.13 -9.66
N PRO A 66 1.21 -2.95 -10.36
CA PRO A 66 1.10 -3.10 -11.82
C PRO A 66 -0.30 -3.52 -12.27
N HIS A 67 -0.96 -4.39 -11.51
CA HIS A 67 -2.32 -4.85 -11.81
C HIS A 67 -3.34 -3.71 -11.73
N PHE A 68 -3.25 -2.87 -10.69
CA PHE A 68 -4.24 -1.85 -10.40
C PHE A 68 -3.95 -0.47 -11.02
N ALA A 69 -2.74 -0.22 -11.53
CA ALA A 69 -2.27 1.12 -11.90
C ALA A 69 -3.19 1.86 -12.89
N GLN A 70 -3.83 1.14 -13.83
CA GLN A 70 -4.70 1.73 -14.86
C GLN A 70 -6.18 1.42 -14.65
N GLN A 71 -6.55 0.81 -13.52
CA GLN A 71 -7.94 0.47 -13.24
C GLN A 71 -8.69 1.64 -12.59
N ASP A 72 -10.02 1.64 -12.67
CA ASP A 72 -10.85 2.59 -11.93
C ASP A 72 -11.07 2.09 -10.49
N VAL A 73 -9.98 2.13 -9.72
CA VAL A 73 -9.89 1.71 -8.33
C VAL A 73 -9.26 2.84 -7.51
N ARG A 74 -9.70 3.07 -6.28
CA ARG A 74 -8.95 3.93 -5.36
C ARG A 74 -7.99 3.07 -4.55
N ALA A 75 -6.70 3.38 -4.61
CA ALA A 75 -5.68 2.55 -3.98
C ALA A 75 -4.78 3.34 -3.03
N VAL A 76 -4.39 2.67 -1.94
CA VAL A 76 -3.43 3.15 -0.95
C VAL A 76 -2.27 2.16 -0.86
N TRP A 77 -1.05 2.67 -1.01
CA TRP A 77 0.20 1.91 -0.96
C TRP A 77 1.04 2.38 0.22
N LEU A 78 1.09 1.58 1.28
CA LEU A 78 1.84 1.87 2.50
C LEU A 78 3.25 1.31 2.41
N THR A 79 4.24 2.19 2.56
CA THR A 79 5.67 1.89 2.46
C THR A 79 5.98 0.97 1.28
N PRO A 80 5.61 1.36 0.04
CA PRO A 80 5.88 0.57 -1.16
C PRO A 80 7.39 0.43 -1.36
N ILE A 81 7.83 -0.70 -1.92
CA ILE A 81 9.24 -0.99 -2.15
C ILE A 81 9.73 -0.26 -3.41
N LEU A 82 9.91 1.06 -3.34
CA LEU A 82 10.26 1.91 -4.50
C LEU A 82 11.70 1.70 -5.00
N THR A 83 12.52 0.97 -4.25
CA THR A 83 13.82 0.49 -4.73
C THR A 83 13.69 -0.64 -5.76
N ASP A 84 12.52 -1.26 -5.87
CA ASP A 84 12.22 -2.24 -6.91
C ASP A 84 11.59 -1.52 -8.12
N PRO A 85 12.17 -1.63 -9.32
CA PRO A 85 11.67 -0.95 -10.51
C PRO A 85 10.25 -1.37 -10.88
N VAL A 86 9.83 -2.62 -10.60
CA VAL A 86 8.46 -3.08 -10.88
C VAL A 86 7.42 -2.20 -10.17
N VAL A 87 7.70 -1.88 -8.90
CA VAL A 87 6.82 -1.09 -8.05
C VAL A 87 6.91 0.40 -8.42
N ALA A 88 8.12 0.93 -8.60
CA ALA A 88 8.35 2.33 -8.95
C ALA A 88 7.75 2.68 -10.31
N ASP A 89 7.99 1.87 -11.34
CA ASP A 89 7.49 2.08 -12.69
C ASP A 89 5.96 1.99 -12.76
N ALA A 90 5.36 1.06 -12.01
CA ALA A 90 3.91 0.96 -11.93
C ALA A 90 3.30 2.18 -11.24
N LEU A 91 3.91 2.65 -10.14
CA LEU A 91 3.47 3.86 -9.44
C LEU A 91 3.62 5.12 -10.30
N ALA A 92 4.64 5.20 -11.17
CA ALA A 92 4.82 6.30 -12.11
C ALA A 92 3.64 6.45 -13.09
N ARG A 93 3.02 5.34 -13.47
CA ARG A 93 2.01 5.31 -14.54
C ARG A 93 0.57 5.49 -14.05
N VAL A 94 0.32 5.46 -12.74
CA VAL A 94 -1.04 5.34 -12.21
C VAL A 94 -2.03 6.43 -12.65
N ASN A 95 -3.32 6.10 -12.64
CA ASN A 95 -4.39 7.03 -12.95
C ASN A 95 -4.42 8.25 -12.00
N PRO A 96 -4.56 9.48 -12.52
CA PRO A 96 -4.65 10.69 -11.70
C PRO A 96 -5.77 10.66 -10.66
N GLY A 97 -5.45 11.09 -9.43
CA GLY A 97 -6.43 11.21 -8.35
C GLY A 97 -6.97 9.89 -7.80
N ARG A 98 -6.42 8.74 -8.23
CA ARG A 98 -6.87 7.40 -7.78
C ARG A 98 -5.94 6.74 -6.77
N HIS A 99 -4.67 7.11 -6.75
CA HIS A 99 -3.66 6.41 -5.95
C HIS A 99 -2.98 7.35 -4.95
N LEU A 100 -2.78 6.82 -3.75
CA LEU A 100 -2.04 7.44 -2.65
C LEU A 100 -0.91 6.51 -2.24
N ALA A 101 0.33 7.00 -2.21
CA ALA A 101 1.46 6.28 -1.65
C ALA A 101 1.98 7.03 -0.42
N ILE A 102 2.15 6.31 0.69
CA ILE A 102 2.61 6.85 1.96
C ILE A 102 3.87 6.12 2.36
N GLY A 103 4.97 6.83 2.63
CA GLY A 103 6.20 6.24 3.12
C GLY A 103 6.89 7.08 4.18
N GLY A 104 7.84 6.47 4.88
CA GLY A 104 8.60 7.14 5.91
C GLY A 104 9.98 7.55 5.39
N THR A 105 10.47 8.74 5.73
CA THR A 105 11.76 9.24 5.19
C THR A 105 12.98 8.48 5.76
N ALA A 106 12.81 7.69 6.82
CA ALA A 106 13.82 6.78 7.35
C ALA A 106 13.67 5.32 6.85
N ASP A 107 12.73 5.06 5.93
CA ASP A 107 12.58 3.78 5.27
C ASP A 107 13.50 3.71 4.04
N PRO A 108 14.49 2.80 3.97
CA PRO A 108 15.39 2.69 2.83
C PRO A 108 14.68 2.28 1.52
N SER A 109 13.48 1.66 1.62
CA SER A 109 12.68 1.30 0.46
C SER A 109 11.84 2.46 -0.08
N TRP A 110 11.66 3.53 0.71
CA TRP A 110 10.98 4.75 0.29
C TRP A 110 11.95 5.66 -0.47
N ARG A 111 11.87 5.58 -1.80
CA ARG A 111 12.72 6.32 -2.74
C ARG A 111 11.88 6.96 -3.84
N PRO A 112 11.05 7.98 -3.50
CA PRO A 112 10.16 8.62 -4.46
C PRO A 112 10.92 9.28 -5.62
N ASP A 113 12.18 9.62 -5.41
CA ASP A 113 13.09 10.12 -6.45
C ASP A 113 13.33 9.12 -7.59
N LEU A 114 13.17 7.81 -7.35
CA LEU A 114 13.30 6.77 -8.38
C LEU A 114 12.07 6.64 -9.29
N ILE A 115 10.93 7.23 -8.91
CA ILE A 115 9.68 7.15 -9.70
C ILE A 115 9.73 8.10 -10.91
N GLY A 116 10.46 9.22 -10.80
CA GLY A 116 10.35 10.33 -11.74
C GLY A 116 9.05 11.10 -11.53
N THR A 117 8.16 11.11 -12.54
CA THR A 117 6.85 11.76 -12.46
C THR A 117 5.75 10.74 -12.17
N THR A 118 4.82 11.07 -11.27
CA THR A 118 3.65 10.24 -10.98
C THR A 118 2.41 11.10 -10.79
N SER A 119 1.24 10.53 -11.09
CA SER A 119 -0.06 11.12 -10.76
C SER A 119 -0.60 10.66 -9.40
N ALA A 120 0.12 9.77 -8.71
CA ALA A 120 -0.18 9.41 -7.32
C ALA A 120 0.05 10.62 -6.40
N ARG A 121 -0.80 10.75 -5.39
CA ARG A 121 -0.48 11.59 -4.24
C ARG A 121 0.61 10.90 -3.43
N LEU A 122 1.72 11.57 -3.17
CA LEU A 122 2.80 11.08 -2.31
C LEU A 122 2.70 11.78 -0.94
N VAL A 123 2.80 11.00 0.13
CA VAL A 123 2.83 11.50 1.50
C VAL A 123 4.05 10.94 2.21
N GLU A 124 4.89 11.83 2.71
CA GLU A 124 6.09 11.48 3.46
C GLU A 124 5.86 11.69 4.95
N VAL A 125 6.28 10.70 5.74
CA VAL A 125 6.21 10.73 7.20
C VAL A 125 7.63 10.87 7.73
N GLU A 126 7.94 12.07 8.20
CA GLU A 126 9.30 12.45 8.56
C GLU A 126 9.87 11.54 9.66
N ALA A 127 11.09 11.04 9.46
CA ALA A 127 11.82 10.13 10.34
C ALA A 127 11.15 8.77 10.60
N ALA A 128 10.04 8.46 9.95
CA ALA A 128 9.36 7.18 10.11
C ALA A 128 10.07 6.08 9.33
N ASN A 129 10.15 4.89 9.94
CA ASN A 129 10.73 3.71 9.30
C ASN A 129 9.70 2.96 8.43
N HIS A 130 10.07 1.77 7.93
CA HIS A 130 9.21 0.90 7.12
C HIS A 130 7.91 0.40 7.79
N SER A 131 7.80 0.52 9.11
CA SER A 131 6.56 0.25 9.85
C SER A 131 5.79 1.54 10.17
N LEU A 132 6.22 2.68 9.63
CA LEU A 132 5.73 4.02 9.94
C LEU A 132 5.85 4.35 11.43
N VAL A 133 6.97 3.96 12.05
CA VAL A 133 7.30 4.22 13.46
C VAL A 133 8.49 5.18 13.56
N LEU A 134 8.39 6.16 14.46
CA LEU A 134 9.42 7.17 14.73
C LEU A 134 10.42 6.63 15.77
N LYS A 135 11.49 5.95 15.33
CA LYS A 135 12.42 5.23 16.24
C LYS A 135 13.09 6.09 17.30
N SER A 136 13.30 7.38 17.03
CA SER A 136 13.95 8.34 17.94
C SER A 136 12.98 9.08 18.85
N LYS A 137 11.69 8.74 18.81
CA LYS A 137 10.62 9.38 19.59
C LYS A 137 9.94 8.36 20.51
N PRO A 138 9.27 8.81 21.58
CA PRO A 138 8.38 7.95 22.35
C PRO A 138 7.31 7.27 21.48
N TRP A 139 6.79 6.14 21.94
CA TRP A 139 5.78 5.37 21.20
C TRP A 139 4.50 6.18 20.94
N ARG A 140 4.16 7.13 21.82
CA ARG A 140 2.97 7.98 21.69
C ARG A 140 3.02 8.83 20.43
N ASP A 141 4.16 9.47 20.14
CA ASP A 141 4.36 10.24 18.91
C ASP A 141 4.16 9.37 17.66
N SER A 142 4.62 8.11 17.70
CA SER A 142 4.38 7.17 16.60
C SER A 142 2.90 6.82 16.47
N ALA A 143 2.19 6.62 17.58
CA ALA A 143 0.75 6.31 17.55
C ALA A 143 -0.07 7.49 17.02
N GLU A 144 0.22 8.71 17.46
CA GLU A 144 -0.42 9.94 16.96
C GLU A 144 -0.14 10.16 15.47
N SER A 145 1.12 9.98 15.03
CA SER A 145 1.47 10.04 13.62
C SER A 145 0.74 8.98 12.80
N GLN A 146 0.63 7.75 13.31
CA GLN A 146 -0.12 6.68 12.64
C GLN A 146 -1.60 6.98 12.54
N LEU A 147 -2.22 7.56 13.57
CA LEU A 147 -3.62 7.97 13.52
C LEU A 147 -3.85 9.01 12.40
N ALA A 148 -2.99 10.02 12.30
CA ALA A 148 -3.06 11.01 11.22
C ALA A 148 -2.84 10.40 9.83
N ILE A 149 -2.02 9.35 9.71
CA ILE A 149 -1.89 8.57 8.49
C ILE A 149 -3.21 7.84 8.17
N ILE A 150 -3.85 7.21 9.16
CA ILE A 150 -5.14 6.52 8.95
C ILE A 150 -6.22 7.49 8.47
N ASP A 151 -6.32 8.69 9.04
CA ASP A 151 -7.28 9.69 8.59
C ASP A 151 -7.10 10.05 7.11
N GLN A 152 -5.85 10.16 6.65
CA GLN A 152 -5.55 10.40 5.24
C GLN A 152 -5.91 9.21 4.34
N ILE A 153 -5.68 7.98 4.80
CA ILE A 153 -6.07 6.76 4.09
C ILE A 153 -7.58 6.72 3.91
N VAL A 154 -8.34 6.88 5.00
CA VAL A 154 -9.80 6.81 4.98
C VAL A 154 -10.40 7.93 4.13
N THR A 155 -9.89 9.16 4.27
CA THR A 155 -10.33 10.30 3.46
C THR A 155 -10.12 10.03 1.97
N HIS A 156 -8.97 9.50 1.57
CA HIS A 156 -8.67 9.18 0.16
C HIS A 156 -9.57 8.07 -0.39
N LEU A 157 -9.84 7.04 0.40
CA LEU A 157 -10.63 5.89 -0.05
C LEU A 157 -12.13 6.21 -0.14
N LEU A 158 -12.65 7.07 0.73
CA LEU A 158 -14.08 7.36 0.84
C LEU A 158 -14.55 8.65 0.12
N SER A 159 -13.63 9.44 -0.45
CA SER A 159 -13.96 10.62 -1.27
C SER A 159 -14.38 10.24 -2.69
#